data_AF-A0A2G9TET7-F1
#
_entry.id   AF-A0A2G9TET7-F1
#
_cell.length_a   1.000
_cell.length_b   1.000
_cell.length_c   1.000
_cell.angle_alpha   90.00
_cell.angle_beta   90.00
_cell.angle_gamma   90.00
#
_symmetry.space_group_name_H-M   'P 1'
#
loop_
_entity.id
_entity.type
_entity.pdbx_description
1 polymer ?
#
loop_
_entity_poly.entity_id
_entity_poly.type
_entity_poly.pdbx_seq_one_letter_code
_entity_poly.pdbx_strand_id
1 'polypeptide(L)'
;LSGGVQFQCPRRPNHGLEGRSILLRANHFAVRMPGGTIQHYHVDVSPDKCPRRVNREIICCMIRSFGKYFSSSRPVYDGKRNMYTREPLPIGREKMEFE
;
A
#
# COMPACT_ATOMS: atom_id res chain seq x y z
N LEU A 1 -18.79 29.56 0.01
CA LEU A 1 -19.24 29.25 1.38
C LEU A 1 -19.38 27.74 1.51
N SER A 2 -18.42 27.04 2.15
CA SER A 2 -18.56 25.67 2.66
C SER A 2 -17.20 25.19 3.22
N GLY A 3 -16.63 25.93 4.16
CA GLY A 3 -15.58 25.40 5.02
C GLY A 3 -16.28 24.72 6.19
N GLY A 4 -16.60 23.43 6.06
CA GLY A 4 -17.18 22.67 7.17
C GLY A 4 -16.26 22.74 8.39
N VAL A 5 -16.85 22.84 9.59
CA VAL A 5 -16.08 22.83 10.84
C VAL A 5 -15.24 21.54 10.87
N GLN A 6 -13.92 21.69 10.78
CA GLN A 6 -13.00 20.56 10.85
C GLN A 6 -12.96 20.07 12.30
N PHE A 7 -13.76 19.06 12.61
CA PHE A 7 -13.72 18.40 13.91
C PHE A 7 -12.37 17.68 14.07
N GLN A 8 -11.48 18.24 14.88
CA GLN A 8 -10.24 17.59 15.26
C GLN A 8 -10.48 16.74 16.50
N CYS A 9 -10.13 15.46 16.46
CA CYS A 9 -10.20 14.60 17.63
C CYS A 9 -9.26 15.13 18.74
N PRO A 10 -9.70 15.13 20.02
CA PRO A 10 -8.85 15.59 21.11
C PRO A 10 -7.65 14.65 21.28
N ARG A 11 -6.50 15.21 21.64
CA ARG A 11 -5.31 14.42 22.00
C ARG A 11 -5.57 13.66 23.30
N ARG A 12 -4.92 12.50 23.45
CA ARG A 12 -4.92 11.75 24.72
C ARG A 12 -4.38 12.68 25.83
N PRO A 13 -5.15 12.96 26.89
CA PRO A 13 -4.74 13.92 27.93
C PRO A 13 -3.64 13.34 28.83
N ASN A 14 -3.74 12.06 29.21
CA ASN A 14 -2.80 11.37 30.08
C ASN A 14 -3.00 9.83 30.02
N HIS A 15 -2.18 9.10 30.79
CA HIS A 15 -2.36 7.68 31.10
C HIS A 15 -3.01 7.52 32.49
N GLY A 16 -3.89 6.52 32.65
CA GLY A 16 -4.52 6.24 33.94
C GLY A 16 -3.54 5.68 34.97
N LEU A 17 -3.75 6.01 36.26
CA LEU A 17 -2.86 5.66 37.37
C LEU A 17 -3.49 4.69 38.38
N GLU A 18 -4.82 4.61 38.41
CA GLU A 18 -5.56 3.80 39.37
C GLU A 18 -5.50 2.31 39.02
N GLY A 19 -5.44 1.48 40.06
CA GLY A 19 -5.46 0.02 39.97
C GLY A 19 -4.10 -0.65 40.11
N ARG A 20 -4.12 -1.98 40.26
CA ARG A 20 -2.91 -2.80 40.40
C ARG A 20 -2.37 -3.20 39.03
N SER A 21 -1.07 -2.97 38.80
CA SER A 21 -0.39 -3.40 37.59
C SER A 21 -0.47 -4.92 37.39
N ILE A 22 -0.74 -5.34 36.15
CA ILE A 22 -0.75 -6.74 35.71
C ILE A 22 0.06 -6.88 34.41
N LEU A 23 0.80 -7.97 34.29
CA LEU A 23 1.54 -8.27 33.07
C LEU A 23 0.59 -8.84 32.01
N LEU A 24 0.58 -8.23 30.84
CA LEU A 24 -0.22 -8.67 29.71
C LEU A 24 0.66 -9.03 28.51
N ARG A 25 0.15 -9.93 27.68
CA ARG A 25 0.65 -10.16 26.33
C ARG A 25 -0.47 -9.82 25.35
N ALA A 26 -0.17 -8.97 24.39
CA ALA A 26 -1.06 -8.69 23.27
C ALA A 26 -0.56 -9.45 22.04
N ASN A 27 -1.47 -9.77 21.13
CA ASN A 27 -1.18 -10.24 19.77
C ASN A 27 -0.67 -9.09 18.88
N HIS A 28 0.13 -8.19 19.42
CA HIS A 28 0.71 -7.02 18.75
C HIS A 28 2.21 -7.26 18.59
N PHE A 29 2.66 -7.35 17.35
CA PHE A 29 4.07 -7.55 17.00
C PHE A 29 4.65 -6.23 16.51
N ALA A 30 5.74 -5.78 17.12
CA ALA A 30 6.39 -4.52 16.74
C ALA A 30 7.01 -4.62 15.34
N VAL A 31 6.64 -3.73 14.44
CA VAL A 31 7.20 -3.63 13.08
C VAL A 31 8.13 -2.42 13.01
N ARG A 32 9.34 -2.61 12.49
CA ARG A 32 10.26 -1.51 12.16
C ARG A 32 10.12 -1.17 10.69
N MET A 33 9.67 0.05 10.41
CA MET A 33 9.57 0.55 9.04
C MET A 33 10.89 1.24 8.65
N PRO A 34 11.55 0.82 7.56
CA PRO A 34 12.66 1.59 7.02
C PRO A 34 12.12 2.94 6.53
N GLY A 35 12.87 4.02 6.77
CA GLY A 35 12.56 5.31 6.17
C GLY A 35 12.73 5.30 4.65
N GLY A 36 12.26 6.37 4.00
CA GLY A 36 12.40 6.57 2.56
C GLY A 36 11.08 6.80 1.85
N THR A 37 11.15 6.92 0.53
CA THR A 37 10.00 7.16 -0.34
C THR A 37 9.50 5.85 -0.93
N ILE A 38 8.19 5.66 -0.95
CA ILE A 38 7.53 4.59 -1.70
C ILE A 38 6.93 5.18 -2.97
N GLN A 39 7.01 4.45 -4.07
CA GLN A 39 6.42 4.87 -5.34
C GLN A 39 5.04 4.23 -5.45
N HIS A 40 4.03 5.02 -5.79
CA HIS A 40 2.66 4.56 -6.00
C HIS A 40 2.29 4.66 -7.48
N TYR A 41 1.75 3.58 -8.01
CA TYR A 41 1.27 3.48 -9.38
C TYR A 41 -0.21 3.16 -9.37
N HIS A 42 -0.96 3.92 -10.17
CA HIS A 42 -2.34 3.59 -10.52
C HIS A 42 -2.32 2.53 -11.63
N VAL A 43 -2.96 1.40 -11.38
CA VAL A 43 -3.03 0.27 -12.32
C VAL A 43 -4.48 0.02 -12.71
N ASP A 44 -4.73 -0.04 -14.02
CA ASP A 44 -6.03 -0.41 -14.57
C ASP A 44 -5.90 -1.76 -15.30
N VAL A 45 -6.74 -2.72 -14.91
CA VAL A 45 -6.84 -4.03 -15.54
C VAL A 45 -8.17 -4.10 -16.26
N SER A 46 -8.14 -4.43 -17.55
CA SER A 46 -9.33 -4.61 -18.38
C SER A 46 -9.46 -6.08 -18.79
N PRO A 47 -10.64 -6.71 -18.62
CA PRO A 47 -11.89 -6.16 -18.09
C PRO A 47 -11.86 -5.89 -16.57
N ASP A 48 -12.60 -4.87 -16.12
CA ASP A 48 -12.49 -4.24 -14.80
C ASP A 48 -13.24 -4.96 -13.66
N LYS A 49 -13.99 -6.03 -13.98
CA LYS A 49 -14.84 -6.78 -13.04
C LYS A 49 -14.25 -8.12 -12.59
N CYS A 50 -12.96 -8.34 -12.83
CA CYS A 50 -12.27 -9.54 -12.39
C CYS A 50 -12.16 -9.63 -10.85
N PRO A 51 -12.28 -10.84 -10.25
CA PRO A 51 -12.02 -11.03 -8.83
C PRO A 51 -10.60 -10.59 -8.44
N ARG A 52 -10.40 -10.07 -7.22
CA ARG A 52 -9.08 -9.60 -6.77
C ARG A 52 -7.96 -10.64 -6.88
N ARG A 53 -8.28 -11.92 -6.70
CA ARG A 53 -7.34 -13.02 -6.88
C ARG A 53 -6.85 -13.10 -8.34
N VAL A 54 -7.78 -13.03 -9.29
CA VAL A 54 -7.48 -13.04 -10.72
C VAL A 54 -6.64 -11.81 -11.09
N ASN A 55 -6.98 -10.63 -10.58
CA ASN A 55 -6.16 -9.42 -10.82
C ASN A 55 -4.72 -9.60 -10.32
N ARG A 56 -4.52 -10.23 -9.15
CA ARG A 56 -3.17 -10.53 -8.65
C ARG A 56 -2.44 -11.51 -9.54
N GLU A 57 -3.11 -12.55 -10.04
CA GLU A 57 -2.53 -13.52 -10.97
C GLU A 57 -2.13 -12.84 -12.30
N ILE A 58 -2.96 -11.94 -12.83
CA ILE A 58 -2.67 -11.12 -14.02
C ILE A 58 -1.42 -10.27 -13.79
N ILE A 59 -1.36 -9.50 -12.69
CA ILE A 59 -0.20 -8.64 -12.38
C ILE A 59 1.06 -9.46 -12.09
N CYS A 60 0.95 -10.61 -11.42
CA CYS A 60 2.08 -11.53 -11.25
C CYS A 60 2.60 -12.04 -12.60
N CYS A 61 1.69 -12.36 -13.54
CA CYS A 61 2.06 -12.75 -14.89
C CYS A 61 2.77 -11.61 -15.62
N MET A 62 2.21 -10.39 -15.58
CA MET A 62 2.81 -9.19 -16.17
C MET A 62 4.23 -8.94 -15.65
N ILE A 63 4.44 -8.98 -14.33
CA ILE A 63 5.77 -8.78 -13.71
C ILE A 63 6.79 -9.81 -14.23
N ARG A 64 6.36 -11.07 -14.41
CA ARG A 64 7.22 -12.15 -14.92
C ARG A 64 7.50 -12.01 -16.42
N SER A 65 6.50 -11.66 -17.23
CA SER A 65 6.63 -11.54 -18.69
C SER A 65 7.43 -10.29 -19.09
N PHE A 66 7.28 -9.19 -18.36
CA PHE A 66 7.91 -7.90 -18.65
C PHE A 66 9.13 -7.62 -17.77
N GLY A 67 9.99 -8.63 -17.58
CA GLY A 67 11.16 -8.57 -16.70
C GLY A 67 12.10 -7.38 -16.96
N LYS A 68 12.14 -6.83 -18.18
CA LYS A 68 12.88 -5.59 -18.51
C LYS A 68 12.54 -4.42 -17.58
N TYR A 69 11.27 -4.30 -17.17
CA TYR A 69 10.79 -3.20 -16.34
C TYR A 69 10.79 -3.54 -14.84
N PHE A 70 10.73 -4.82 -14.50
CA PHE A 70 10.53 -5.29 -13.13
C PHE A 70 11.69 -6.10 -12.54
N SER A 71 12.79 -6.31 -13.26
CA SER A 71 13.91 -7.19 -12.84
C SER A 71 14.55 -6.82 -11.50
N SER A 72 14.66 -5.53 -11.21
CA SER A 72 15.25 -5.00 -9.96
C SER A 72 14.21 -4.65 -8.89
N SER A 73 12.92 -4.79 -9.21
CA SER A 73 11.83 -4.36 -8.34
C SER A 73 10.96 -5.55 -7.93
N ARG A 74 10.37 -5.47 -6.74
CA ARG A 74 9.36 -6.43 -6.28
C ARG A 74 8.10 -5.64 -5.96
N PRO A 75 7.28 -5.32 -6.99
CA PRO A 75 6.05 -4.57 -6.76
C PRO A 75 5.08 -5.34 -5.88
N VAL A 76 4.36 -4.63 -5.02
CA VAL A 76 3.23 -5.17 -4.26
C VAL A 76 1.94 -4.54 -4.76
N TYR A 77 0.90 -5.35 -4.93
CA TYR A 77 -0.36 -4.93 -5.54
C TYR A 77 -1.57 -5.32 -4.68
N ASP A 78 -2.48 -4.38 -4.47
CA ASP A 78 -3.63 -4.54 -3.58
C ASP A 78 -4.73 -5.44 -4.16
N GLY A 79 -4.66 -5.77 -5.45
CA GLY A 79 -5.69 -6.54 -6.17
C GLY A 79 -6.74 -5.69 -6.88
N LYS A 80 -6.57 -4.36 -6.87
CA LYS A 80 -7.46 -3.39 -7.54
C LYS A 80 -6.68 -2.36 -8.37
N ARG A 81 -6.28 -1.24 -7.78
CA ARG A 81 -5.71 -0.11 -8.53
C ARG A 81 -4.39 0.39 -7.99
N ASN A 82 -3.93 -0.15 -6.87
CA ASN A 82 -2.76 0.40 -6.19
C ASN A 82 -1.62 -0.61 -6.23
N MET A 83 -0.54 -0.22 -6.90
CA MET A 83 0.72 -0.94 -6.89
C MET A 83 1.82 -0.06 -6.30
N TYR A 84 2.71 -0.66 -5.51
CA TYR A 84 3.80 0.04 -4.85
C TYR A 84 5.15 -0.61 -5.13
N THR A 85 6.18 0.22 -5.27
CA THR A 85 7.57 -0.22 -5.37
C THR A 85 8.47 0.60 -4.45
N ARG A 86 9.67 0.07 -4.18
CA ARG A 86 10.70 0.82 -3.46
C ARG A 86 11.31 1.91 -4.33
N GLU A 87 11.74 1.53 -5.53
CA GLU A 87 12.37 2.41 -6.50
C GLU A 87 11.44 2.70 -7.68
N PRO A 88 11.59 3.85 -8.37
CA PRO A 88 10.82 4.14 -9.58
C PRO A 88 11.05 3.09 -10.67
N LEU A 89 9.96 2.61 -11.26
CA LEU A 89 9.99 1.78 -12.46
C LEU A 89 10.51 2.59 -13.67
N PRO A 90 11.25 1.95 -14.60
CA PRO A 90 11.82 2.60 -15.78
C PRO A 90 10.75 2.82 -16.88
N ILE A 91 9.61 3.41 -16.51
CA ILE A 91 8.45 3.69 -17.38
C ILE A 91 8.13 5.19 -17.47
N GLY A 92 8.84 6.03 -16.72
CA GLY A 92 8.57 7.46 -16.64
C GLY A 92 7.30 7.79 -15.86
N ARG A 93 6.65 8.91 -16.21
CA ARG A 93 5.37 9.37 -15.62
C ARG A 93 4.18 9.17 -16.55
N GLU A 94 4.43 8.79 -17.79
CA GLU A 94 3.38 8.56 -18.77
C GLU A 94 2.73 7.19 -18.55
N LYS A 95 1.49 7.07 -19.04
CA LYS A 95 0.77 5.81 -18.98
C LYS A 95 1.49 4.80 -19.87
N MET A 96 1.81 3.64 -19.31
CA MET A 96 2.35 2.51 -20.06
C MET A 96 1.30 1.41 -20.16
N GLU A 97 1.16 0.83 -21.35
CA GLU A 97 0.25 -0.28 -21.63
C GLU A 97 1.06 -1.56 -21.85
N PHE A 98 0.54 -2.68 -21.34
CA PHE A 98 1.15 -4.00 -21.44
C PHE A 98 0.11 -4.94 -22.03
N GLU A 99 0.42 -5.52 -23.19
CA GLU A 99 -0.42 -6.49 -23.91
C GLU A 99 0.07 -7.93 -23.71
#